data_AF-A0A853R8I1-F1
#
_entry.id   AF-A0A853R8I1-F1
#
_cell.length_a   1.000
_cell.length_b   1.000
_cell.length_c   1.000
_cell.angle_alpha   90.00
_cell.angle_beta   90.00
_cell.angle_gamma   90.00
#
_symmetry.space_group_name_H-M   'P 1'
#
loop_
_entity.id
_entity.type
_entity.pdbx_description
1 polymer ?
#
loop_
_entity_poly.entity_id
_entity_poly.type
_entity_poly.pdbx_seq_one_letter_code
_entity_poly.pdbx_strand_id
1 'polypeptide(L)'
;MNLQELLTQPELEDKLLNEAKTQGFVASMASAPNLLPPEEWLPFLWGGEEIAPFSEGKQLETYFQLIVEMWNDYRPALLENQWSWPTGCSLDEQEIVTEHVRDFCEGFLQGWQLTRDDWETLMPEDSQDNALLGGVLLSLSMLYDPETSLATLSQQGMQGLDQFEEIYQAIPVMLCGLTQRGAQLALEQ
;
A
#
# COMPACT_ATOMS: atom_id res chain seq x y z
N MET A 1 -2.34 16.21 16.99
CA MET A 1 -1.08 15.84 16.34
C MET A 1 -1.45 14.86 15.25
N ASN A 2 -1.20 15.20 13.99
CA ASN A 2 -1.43 14.29 12.86
C ASN A 2 -0.15 13.47 12.57
N LEU A 3 -0.24 12.50 11.66
CA LEU A 3 0.89 11.63 11.32
C LEU A 3 2.08 12.43 10.79
N GLN A 4 1.86 13.37 9.88
CA GLN A 4 2.90 14.22 9.31
C GLN A 4 3.68 15.03 10.38
N GLU A 5 2.98 15.64 11.33
CA GLU A 5 3.56 16.37 12.46
C GLU A 5 4.41 15.46 13.36
N LEU A 6 4.06 14.18 13.47
CA LEU A 6 4.83 13.21 14.23
C LEU A 6 6.06 12.74 13.44
N LEU A 7 5.93 12.42 12.15
CA LEU A 7 7.02 11.95 11.29
C LEU A 7 8.11 13.00 11.06
N THR A 8 7.76 14.29 11.13
CA THR A 8 8.72 15.41 10.97
C THR A 8 9.52 15.74 12.23
N GLN A 9 9.34 14.99 13.33
CA GLN A 9 10.11 15.22 14.55
C GLN A 9 11.57 14.80 14.37
N PRO A 10 12.57 15.64 14.74
CA PRO A 10 13.99 15.37 14.49
C PRO A 10 14.51 14.06 15.09
N GLU A 11 13.87 13.57 16.16
CA GLU A 11 14.22 12.32 16.82
C GLU A 11 13.71 11.06 16.10
N LEU A 12 12.75 11.21 15.18
CA LEU A 12 12.14 10.15 14.36
C LEU A 12 12.54 10.22 12.88
N GLU A 13 13.25 11.28 12.48
CA GLU A 13 13.81 11.45 11.14
C GLU A 13 14.62 10.21 10.73
N ASP A 14 14.36 9.70 9.53
CA ASP A 14 14.96 8.49 8.95
C ASP A 14 14.76 7.17 9.74
N LYS A 15 13.96 7.17 10.81
CA LYS A 15 13.67 5.95 11.60
C LYS A 15 12.33 5.32 11.27
N LEU A 16 11.41 6.10 10.71
CA LEU A 16 10.07 5.69 10.32
C LEU A 16 9.91 5.77 8.81
N LEU A 17 9.02 4.95 8.26
CA LEU A 17 8.53 5.18 6.91
C LEU A 17 7.93 6.59 6.80
N ASN A 18 8.11 7.25 5.66
CA ASN A 18 7.45 8.52 5.39
C ASN A 18 5.92 8.34 5.29
N GLU A 19 5.19 9.44 5.21
CA GLU A 19 3.72 9.43 5.26
C GLU A 19 3.12 8.60 4.12
N ALA A 20 3.59 8.78 2.88
CA ALA A 20 3.07 8.07 1.72
C ALA A 20 3.35 6.56 1.80
N LYS A 21 4.58 6.16 2.16
CA LYS A 21 4.92 4.74 2.43
C LYS A 21 4.07 4.14 3.53
N THR A 22 3.84 4.90 4.60
CA THR A 22 2.97 4.46 5.71
C THR A 22 1.54 4.24 5.23
N GLN A 23 0.98 5.16 4.45
CA GLN A 23 -0.36 5.02 3.85
C GLN A 23 -0.45 3.80 2.94
N GLY A 24 0.55 3.58 2.09
CA GLY A 24 0.64 2.40 1.23
C GLY A 24 0.65 1.10 2.03
N PHE A 25 1.49 1.03 3.06
CA PHE A 25 1.59 -0.13 3.95
C PHE A 25 0.26 -0.42 4.64
N VAL A 26 -0.37 0.60 5.21
CA VAL A 26 -1.68 0.46 5.88
C VAL A 26 -2.76 0.06 4.89
N ALA A 27 -2.76 0.58 3.66
CA ALA A 27 -3.69 0.14 2.60
C ALA A 27 -3.50 -1.33 2.25
N SER A 28 -2.26 -1.83 2.22
CA SER A 28 -1.97 -3.24 2.04
C SER A 28 -2.57 -4.10 3.16
N MET A 29 -2.30 -3.74 4.42
CA MET A 29 -2.89 -4.41 5.60
C MET A 29 -4.42 -4.31 5.64
N ALA A 30 -4.99 -3.21 5.15
CA ALA A 30 -6.43 -3.03 5.03
C ALA A 30 -7.03 -3.83 3.87
N SER A 31 -6.26 -4.15 2.83
CA SER A 31 -6.70 -4.98 1.70
C SER A 31 -6.60 -6.48 1.98
N ALA A 32 -5.76 -6.87 2.95
CA ALA A 32 -5.49 -8.26 3.29
C ALA A 32 -6.76 -9.09 3.52
N PRO A 33 -6.79 -10.36 3.10
CA PRO A 33 -8.02 -11.16 3.12
C PRO A 33 -8.34 -11.57 4.56
N ASN A 34 -7.32 -11.95 5.32
CA ASN A 34 -7.40 -12.20 6.75
C ASN A 34 -6.97 -10.97 7.53
N LEU A 35 -7.60 -10.76 8.69
CA LEU A 35 -7.24 -9.68 9.60
C LEU A 35 -5.98 -10.07 10.38
N LEU A 36 -4.90 -9.31 10.22
CA LEU A 36 -3.71 -9.42 11.05
C LEU A 36 -3.80 -8.44 12.23
N PRO A 37 -3.53 -8.90 13.47
CA PRO A 37 -3.42 -8.01 14.61
C PRO A 37 -2.37 -6.91 14.37
N PRO A 38 -2.66 -5.63 14.69
CA PRO A 38 -1.71 -4.53 14.50
C PRO A 38 -0.31 -4.79 15.07
N GLU A 39 -0.22 -5.44 16.24
CA GLU A 39 1.05 -5.80 16.86
C GLU A 39 1.97 -6.69 16.00
N GLU A 40 1.42 -7.43 15.03
CA GLU A 40 2.19 -8.32 14.16
C GLU A 40 2.83 -7.59 12.99
N TRP A 41 2.25 -6.48 12.53
CA TRP A 41 2.75 -5.75 11.34
C TRP A 41 3.25 -4.33 11.64
N LEU A 42 2.85 -3.74 12.77
CA LEU A 42 3.28 -2.39 13.16
C LEU A 42 4.81 -2.23 13.21
N PRO A 43 5.59 -3.21 13.71
CA PRO A 43 7.05 -3.06 13.76
C PRO A 43 7.72 -2.83 12.41
N PHE A 44 7.10 -3.30 11.32
CA PHE A 44 7.66 -3.11 9.98
C PHE A 44 7.61 -1.66 9.51
N LEU A 45 6.78 -0.80 10.11
CA LEU A 45 6.75 0.64 9.83
C LEU A 45 8.03 1.38 10.30
N TRP A 46 8.86 0.74 11.12
CA TRP A 46 10.19 1.21 11.51
C TRP A 46 11.29 0.18 11.21
N GLY A 47 11.09 -0.66 10.18
CA GLY A 47 12.10 -1.59 9.70
C GLY A 47 12.15 -2.94 10.44
N GLY A 48 11.17 -3.26 11.29
CA GLY A 48 11.05 -4.56 11.95
C GLY A 48 11.94 -4.72 13.18
N GLU A 49 12.51 -3.64 13.70
CA GLU A 49 13.31 -3.69 14.93
C GLU A 49 12.42 -3.99 16.15
N GLU A 50 12.94 -4.81 17.08
CA GLU A 50 12.25 -5.17 18.33
C GLU A 50 11.99 -3.93 19.22
N ILE A 51 12.86 -2.93 19.14
CA ILE A 51 12.77 -1.69 19.91
C ILE A 51 12.19 -0.61 19.00
N ALA A 52 11.02 -0.08 19.36
CA ALA A 52 10.42 1.01 18.62
C ALA A 52 11.24 2.31 18.78
N PRO A 53 11.38 3.14 17.74
CA PRO A 53 12.28 4.30 17.72
C PRO A 53 11.79 5.51 18.53
N PHE A 54 10.78 5.32 19.38
CA PHE A 54 10.14 6.39 20.16
C PHE A 54 10.82 6.58 21.50
N SER A 55 11.13 7.83 21.82
CA SER A 55 11.79 8.18 23.09
C SER A 55 10.81 8.11 24.27
N GLU A 56 9.52 8.36 24.01
CA GLU A 56 8.47 8.39 25.03
C GLU A 56 7.35 7.39 24.68
N GLY A 57 6.86 6.63 25.67
CA GLY A 57 5.75 5.70 25.48
C GLY A 57 4.48 6.37 24.93
N LYS A 58 4.21 7.62 25.31
CA LYS A 58 3.07 8.39 24.82
C LYS A 58 3.16 8.71 23.31
N GLN A 59 4.37 8.90 22.79
CA GLN A 59 4.61 9.16 21.36
C GLN A 59 4.33 7.90 20.55
N LEU A 60 4.79 6.73 21.05
CA LEU A 60 4.44 5.43 20.48
C LEU A 60 2.93 5.16 20.51
N GLU A 61 2.26 5.42 21.65
CA GLU A 61 0.80 5.28 21.76
C GLU A 61 0.07 6.17 20.74
N THR A 62 0.51 7.42 20.58
CA THR A 62 -0.09 8.36 19.61
C THR A 62 0.14 7.88 18.18
N TYR A 63 1.35 7.44 17.85
CA TYR A 63 1.66 6.87 16.54
C TYR A 63 0.78 5.66 16.25
N PHE A 64 0.72 4.72 17.19
CA PHE A 64 -0.10 3.52 17.07
C PHE A 64 -1.57 3.86 16.84
N GLN A 65 -2.12 4.80 17.61
CA GLN A 65 -3.50 5.24 17.45
C GLN A 65 -3.76 5.80 16.05
N LEU A 66 -2.86 6.65 15.53
CA LEU A 66 -2.99 7.22 14.17
C LEU A 66 -2.95 6.14 13.08
N ILE A 67 -2.09 5.14 13.22
CA ILE A 67 -2.00 4.02 12.28
C ILE A 67 -3.27 3.16 12.30
N VAL A 68 -3.79 2.85 13.48
CA VAL A 68 -5.02 2.06 13.64
C VAL A 68 -6.24 2.84 13.16
N GLU A 69 -6.33 4.14 13.42
CA GLU A 69 -7.37 5.02 12.87
C GLU A 69 -7.35 5.01 11.34
N MET A 70 -6.16 5.16 10.72
CA MET A 70 -6.02 5.07 9.27
C MET A 70 -6.46 3.71 8.71
N TRP A 71 -6.10 2.62 9.37
CA TRP A 71 -6.55 1.28 8.98
C TRP A 71 -8.08 1.15 9.07
N ASN A 72 -8.69 1.70 10.14
CA ASN A 72 -10.13 1.70 10.35
C ASN A 72 -10.89 2.57 9.33
N ASP A 73 -10.22 3.56 8.72
CA ASP A 73 -10.78 4.33 7.61
C ASP A 73 -10.65 3.56 6.28
N TYR A 74 -9.51 2.92 6.04
CA TYR A 74 -9.21 2.25 4.77
C TYR A 74 -9.97 0.95 4.59
N ARG A 75 -10.05 0.10 5.62
CA ARG A 75 -10.67 -1.23 5.51
C ARG A 75 -12.15 -1.15 5.08
N PRO A 76 -13.02 -0.34 5.73
CA PRO A 76 -14.40 -0.18 5.27
C PRO A 76 -14.47 0.46 3.88
N ALA A 77 -13.67 1.49 3.61
CA ALA A 77 -13.69 2.16 2.31
C ALA A 77 -13.33 1.20 1.16
N LEU A 78 -12.36 0.30 1.37
CA LEU A 78 -11.99 -0.73 0.40
C LEU A 78 -13.12 -1.74 0.18
N LEU A 79 -13.73 -2.23 1.27
CA LEU A 79 -14.82 -3.20 1.21
C LEU A 79 -16.10 -2.62 0.60
N GLU A 80 -16.34 -1.32 0.77
CA GLU A 80 -17.52 -0.62 0.27
C GLU A 80 -17.29 0.03 -1.11
N ASN A 81 -16.14 -0.21 -1.74
CA ASN A 81 -15.76 0.36 -3.04
C ASN A 81 -15.80 1.91 -3.06
N GLN A 82 -15.30 2.52 -1.99
CA GLN A 82 -15.23 3.96 -1.77
C GLN A 82 -13.79 4.45 -1.52
N TRP A 83 -12.81 3.55 -1.47
CA TRP A 83 -11.41 3.91 -1.28
C TRP A 83 -10.87 4.66 -2.51
N SER A 84 -10.03 5.67 -2.26
CA SER A 84 -9.33 6.44 -3.28
C SER A 84 -7.91 6.73 -2.80
N TRP A 85 -7.05 7.20 -3.71
CA TRP A 85 -5.72 7.68 -3.37
C TRP A 85 -5.76 8.67 -2.20
N PRO A 86 -4.86 8.54 -1.21
CA PRO A 86 -4.78 9.48 -0.11
C PRO A 86 -4.33 10.87 -0.60
N THR A 87 -4.61 11.88 0.22
CA THR A 87 -4.19 13.25 -0.09
C THR A 87 -2.67 13.33 -0.23
N GLY A 88 -2.18 13.97 -1.29
CA GLY A 88 -0.76 14.08 -1.62
C GLY A 88 -0.26 13.02 -2.62
N CYS A 89 -0.96 11.89 -2.75
CA CYS A 89 -0.69 10.91 -3.81
C CYS A 89 -1.45 11.30 -5.08
N SER A 90 -0.88 12.22 -5.86
CA SER A 90 -1.40 12.63 -7.18
C SER A 90 -0.32 12.61 -8.24
N LEU A 91 -0.71 12.41 -9.50
CA LEU A 91 0.19 12.61 -10.64
C LEU A 91 0.48 14.11 -10.87
N ASP A 92 1.62 14.39 -11.49
CA ASP A 92 2.02 15.73 -11.97
C ASP A 92 2.27 15.63 -13.49
N GLU A 93 2.01 16.68 -14.25
CA GLU A 93 2.35 16.72 -15.69
C GLU A 93 3.87 16.74 -15.95
N GLN A 94 4.66 17.11 -14.93
CA GLN A 94 6.12 17.24 -15.02
C GLN A 94 6.87 15.93 -14.75
N GLU A 95 6.24 14.99 -14.04
CA GLU A 95 6.81 13.70 -13.65
C GLU A 95 5.87 12.57 -14.03
N ILE A 96 6.41 11.46 -14.52
CA ILE A 96 5.57 10.35 -15.02
C ILE A 96 4.73 9.73 -13.89
N VAL A 97 5.36 9.56 -12.72
CA VAL A 97 4.70 9.23 -11.46
C VAL A 97 5.45 9.98 -10.37
N THR A 98 4.72 10.71 -9.52
CA THR A 98 5.32 11.53 -8.46
C THR A 98 5.95 10.67 -7.37
N GLU A 99 6.93 11.22 -6.65
CA GLU A 99 7.58 10.55 -5.51
C GLU A 99 6.57 10.02 -4.49
N HIS A 100 5.53 10.78 -4.16
CA HIS A 100 4.51 10.37 -3.19
C HIS A 100 3.73 9.12 -3.65
N VAL A 101 3.38 9.03 -4.95
CA VAL A 101 2.71 7.84 -5.49
C VAL A 101 3.65 6.64 -5.50
N ARG A 102 4.93 6.85 -5.84
CA ARG A 102 5.95 5.79 -5.82
C ARG A 102 6.16 5.25 -4.41
N ASP A 103 6.25 6.15 -3.43
CA ASP A 103 6.38 5.83 -2.01
C ASP A 103 5.16 5.07 -1.48
N PHE A 104 3.95 5.49 -1.84
CA PHE A 104 2.75 4.72 -1.53
C PHE A 104 2.84 3.30 -2.10
N CYS A 105 3.21 3.15 -3.37
CA CYS A 105 3.32 1.84 -3.99
C CYS A 105 4.40 0.98 -3.32
N GLU A 106 5.54 1.58 -2.94
CA GLU A 106 6.59 0.90 -2.17
C GLU A 106 6.05 0.37 -0.84
N GLY A 107 5.40 1.23 -0.06
CA GLY A 107 4.80 0.86 1.22
C GLY A 107 3.77 -0.26 1.08
N PHE A 108 2.93 -0.19 0.04
CA PHE A 108 1.95 -1.23 -0.24
C PHE A 108 2.63 -2.57 -0.52
N LEU A 109 3.64 -2.59 -1.39
CA LEU A 109 4.39 -3.78 -1.77
C LEU A 109 5.16 -4.36 -0.59
N GLN A 110 5.63 -3.53 0.35
CA GLN A 110 6.23 -3.99 1.61
C GLN A 110 5.20 -4.70 2.50
N GLY A 111 4.05 -4.08 2.74
CA GLY A 111 2.96 -4.70 3.52
C GLY A 111 2.45 -5.99 2.86
N TRP A 112 2.41 -6.02 1.52
CA TRP A 112 1.96 -7.19 0.77
C TRP A 112 2.76 -8.44 1.12
N GLN A 113 4.08 -8.32 1.31
CA GLN A 113 4.94 -9.45 1.64
C GLN A 113 4.52 -10.15 2.94
N LEU A 114 3.94 -9.43 3.91
CA LEU A 114 3.49 -10.00 5.18
C LEU A 114 2.24 -10.87 5.04
N THR A 115 1.44 -10.63 4.02
CA THR A 115 0.17 -11.34 3.79
C THR A 115 0.20 -12.23 2.56
N ARG A 116 1.37 -12.34 1.92
CA ARG A 116 1.58 -13.07 0.67
C ARG A 116 1.07 -14.51 0.76
N ASP A 117 1.41 -15.21 1.84
CA ASP A 117 1.03 -16.62 2.01
C ASP A 117 -0.50 -16.80 2.08
N ASP A 118 -1.21 -15.85 2.71
CA ASP A 118 -2.67 -15.86 2.78
C ASP A 118 -3.29 -15.67 1.39
N TRP A 119 -2.74 -14.72 0.63
CA TRP A 119 -3.19 -14.46 -0.73
C TRP A 119 -2.89 -15.61 -1.69
N GLU A 120 -1.72 -16.23 -1.61
CA GLU A 120 -1.37 -17.40 -2.41
C GLU A 120 -2.23 -18.62 -2.05
N THR A 121 -2.63 -18.72 -0.78
CA THR A 121 -3.57 -19.76 -0.31
C THR A 121 -4.97 -19.55 -0.89
N LEU A 122 -5.46 -18.30 -0.94
CA LEU A 122 -6.80 -17.97 -1.42
C LEU A 122 -6.90 -17.86 -2.95
N MET A 123 -5.85 -17.38 -3.60
CA MET A 123 -5.77 -17.11 -5.03
C MET A 123 -4.49 -17.74 -5.62
N PRO A 124 -4.38 -19.08 -5.61
CA PRO A 124 -3.20 -19.78 -6.13
C PRO A 124 -3.03 -19.54 -7.63
N GLU A 125 -1.81 -19.69 -8.15
CA GLU A 125 -1.44 -19.36 -9.55
C GLU A 125 -2.33 -20.02 -10.62
N ASP A 126 -2.92 -21.18 -10.33
CA ASP A 126 -3.81 -21.92 -11.24
C ASP A 126 -5.30 -21.50 -11.13
N SER A 127 -5.64 -20.58 -10.24
CA SER A 127 -6.99 -20.05 -10.07
C SER A 127 -7.30 -18.89 -11.02
N GLN A 128 -8.59 -18.72 -11.36
CA GLN A 128 -9.05 -17.57 -12.14
C GLN A 128 -8.87 -16.25 -11.37
N ASP A 129 -8.94 -16.29 -10.04
CA ASP A 129 -8.81 -15.13 -9.17
C ASP A 129 -7.37 -14.60 -9.11
N ASN A 130 -6.37 -15.44 -9.38
CA ASN A 130 -4.97 -15.03 -9.41
C ASN A 130 -4.68 -13.95 -10.46
N ALA A 131 -5.44 -13.90 -11.56
CA ALA A 131 -5.31 -12.86 -12.56
C ALA A 131 -5.64 -11.46 -12.00
N LEU A 132 -6.64 -11.37 -11.10
CA LEU A 132 -6.98 -10.11 -10.42
C LEU A 132 -5.84 -9.67 -9.50
N LEU A 133 -5.33 -10.62 -8.72
CA LEU A 133 -4.20 -10.37 -7.83
C LEU A 133 -2.94 -9.93 -8.58
N GLY A 134 -2.53 -10.71 -9.57
CA GLY A 134 -1.38 -10.42 -10.41
C GLY A 134 -1.50 -9.07 -11.13
N GLY A 135 -2.71 -8.72 -11.60
CA GLY A 135 -2.99 -7.42 -12.21
C GLY A 135 -2.75 -6.25 -11.25
N VAL A 136 -3.28 -6.32 -10.03
CA VAL A 136 -3.07 -5.27 -9.01
C VAL A 136 -1.59 -5.13 -8.65
N LEU A 137 -0.90 -6.24 -8.38
CA LEU A 137 0.53 -6.22 -8.04
C LEU A 137 1.39 -5.68 -9.17
N LEU A 138 1.10 -6.04 -10.41
CA LEU A 138 1.79 -5.52 -11.58
C LEU A 138 1.58 -4.01 -11.70
N SER A 139 0.35 -3.54 -11.58
CA SER A 139 0.01 -2.11 -11.63
C SER A 139 0.75 -1.29 -10.57
N LEU A 140 0.76 -1.77 -9.32
CA LEU A 140 1.49 -1.12 -8.23
C LEU A 140 3.02 -1.16 -8.45
N SER A 141 3.55 -2.28 -8.95
CA SER A 141 4.98 -2.40 -9.28
C SER A 141 5.39 -1.44 -10.40
N MET A 142 4.53 -1.24 -11.39
CA MET A 142 4.77 -0.28 -12.47
C MET A 142 4.79 1.16 -11.95
N LEU A 143 3.87 1.52 -11.05
CA LEU A 143 3.84 2.86 -10.44
C LEU A 143 5.01 3.08 -9.46
N TYR A 144 5.48 2.05 -8.78
CA TYR A 144 6.65 2.11 -7.90
C TYR A 144 7.94 2.43 -8.67
N ASP A 145 8.17 1.72 -9.78
CA ASP A 145 9.35 1.90 -10.64
C ASP A 145 8.95 2.21 -12.10
N PRO A 146 8.49 3.45 -12.36
CA PRO A 146 8.04 3.85 -13.69
C PRO A 146 9.19 3.91 -14.69
N GLU A 147 10.42 4.21 -14.26
CA GLU A 147 11.59 4.32 -15.16
C GLU A 147 11.95 2.96 -15.78
N THR A 148 12.07 1.92 -14.96
CA THR A 148 12.32 0.56 -15.45
C THR A 148 11.15 0.05 -16.29
N SER A 149 9.92 0.36 -15.87
CA SER A 149 8.70 -0.02 -16.59
C SER A 149 8.65 0.61 -17.98
N LEU A 150 8.95 1.91 -18.10
CA LEU A 150 9.05 2.64 -19.36
C LEU A 150 10.14 2.09 -20.28
N ALA A 151 11.32 1.82 -19.74
CA ALA A 151 12.42 1.26 -20.51
C ALA A 151 12.00 -0.07 -21.16
N THR A 152 11.27 -0.89 -20.42
CA THR A 152 10.73 -2.18 -20.89
C THR A 152 9.63 -1.98 -21.96
N LEU A 153 8.70 -1.05 -21.74
CA LEU A 153 7.61 -0.75 -22.67
C LEU A 153 8.10 -0.12 -23.99
N SER A 154 9.10 0.75 -23.91
CA SER A 154 9.72 1.38 -25.07
C SER A 154 10.42 0.36 -25.96
N GLN A 155 11.09 -0.64 -25.37
CA GLN A 155 11.65 -1.78 -26.12
C GLN A 155 10.57 -2.60 -26.85
N GLN A 156 9.33 -2.59 -26.36
CA GLN A 156 8.18 -3.25 -26.96
C GLN A 156 7.38 -2.35 -27.92
N GLY A 157 7.81 -1.10 -28.12
CA GLY A 157 7.20 -0.15 -29.07
C GLY A 157 5.94 0.56 -28.57
N MET A 158 5.70 0.60 -27.25
CA MET A 158 4.55 1.30 -26.65
C MET A 158 4.93 2.71 -26.17
N GLN A 159 3.99 3.67 -26.27
CA GLN A 159 4.13 5.01 -25.67
C GLN A 159 3.58 4.97 -24.24
N GLY A 160 4.41 5.35 -23.25
CA GLY A 160 4.19 4.95 -21.86
C GLY A 160 3.38 5.91 -20.98
N LEU A 161 3.32 7.22 -21.26
CA LEU A 161 2.75 8.20 -20.32
C LEU A 161 1.25 7.98 -20.06
N ASP A 162 0.44 7.89 -21.12
CA ASP A 162 -1.01 7.65 -21.00
C ASP A 162 -1.32 6.34 -20.24
N GLN A 163 -0.44 5.35 -20.35
CA GLN A 163 -0.59 4.07 -19.65
C GLN A 163 -0.41 4.22 -18.14
N PHE A 164 0.51 5.05 -17.64
CA PHE A 164 0.66 5.26 -16.19
C PHE A 164 -0.52 6.02 -15.61
N GLU A 165 -1.08 6.98 -16.35
CA GLU A 165 -2.30 7.68 -15.94
C GLU A 165 -3.48 6.71 -15.84
N GLU A 166 -3.68 5.87 -16.84
CA GLU A 166 -4.72 4.83 -16.82
C GLU A 166 -4.53 3.85 -15.66
N ILE A 167 -3.30 3.37 -15.42
CA ILE A 167 -2.98 2.49 -14.29
C ILE A 167 -3.32 3.19 -12.96
N TYR A 168 -2.84 4.42 -12.77
CA TYR A 168 -3.09 5.22 -11.58
C TYR A 168 -4.59 5.41 -11.32
N GLN A 169 -5.38 5.73 -12.36
CA GLN A 169 -6.82 5.90 -12.25
C GLN A 169 -7.55 4.58 -11.95
N ALA A 170 -7.01 3.44 -12.41
CA ALA A 170 -7.60 2.12 -12.20
C ALA A 170 -7.33 1.56 -10.79
N ILE A 171 -6.22 1.93 -10.14
CA ILE A 171 -5.80 1.35 -8.84
C ILE A 171 -6.93 1.33 -7.80
N PRO A 172 -7.69 2.42 -7.53
CA PRO A 172 -8.74 2.38 -6.53
C PRO A 172 -9.80 1.30 -6.77
N VAL A 173 -10.26 1.17 -8.01
CA VAL A 173 -11.27 0.17 -8.39
C VAL A 173 -10.69 -1.24 -8.30
N MET A 174 -9.47 -1.44 -8.81
CA MET A 174 -8.83 -2.75 -8.78
C MET A 174 -8.55 -3.22 -7.35
N LEU A 175 -8.09 -2.31 -6.48
CA LEU A 175 -7.78 -2.63 -5.09
C LEU A 175 -9.04 -2.91 -4.26
N CYS A 176 -10.13 -2.16 -4.47
CA CYS A 176 -11.42 -2.46 -3.86
C CYS A 176 -11.93 -3.84 -4.32
N GLY A 177 -11.89 -4.11 -5.62
CA GLY A 177 -12.31 -5.41 -6.18
C GLY A 177 -11.50 -6.59 -5.62
N LEU A 178 -10.17 -6.43 -5.54
CA LEU A 178 -9.29 -7.44 -4.93
C LEU A 178 -9.63 -7.66 -3.45
N THR A 179 -9.81 -6.58 -2.69
CA THR A 179 -10.14 -6.66 -1.25
C THR A 179 -11.47 -7.38 -1.02
N GLN A 180 -12.51 -7.01 -1.78
CA GLN A 180 -13.83 -7.65 -1.70
C GLN A 180 -13.76 -9.14 -2.04
N ARG A 181 -13.04 -9.49 -3.12
CA ARG A 181 -12.90 -10.88 -3.53
C ARG A 181 -12.10 -11.70 -2.53
N GLY A 182 -10.99 -11.16 -2.02
CA GLY A 182 -10.18 -11.80 -0.98
C GLY A 182 -10.97 -12.05 0.30
N ALA A 183 -11.72 -11.04 0.76
CA ALA A 183 -12.58 -11.18 1.94
C ALA A 183 -13.71 -12.21 1.74
N GLN A 184 -14.29 -12.27 0.54
CA GLN A 184 -15.29 -13.29 0.21
C GLN A 184 -14.69 -14.70 0.28
N LEU A 185 -13.55 -14.93 -0.37
CA LEU A 185 -12.88 -16.24 -0.38
C LEU A 185 -12.48 -16.69 1.03
N ALA A 186 -12.02 -15.77 1.87
CA ALA A 186 -11.66 -16.06 3.27
C ALA A 186 -12.87 -16.51 4.11
N LEU A 187 -14.09 -16.02 3.80
CA LEU A 187 -15.33 -16.46 4.45
C LEU A 187 -15.82 -17.83 3.96
N GLU A 188 -15.36 -18.27 2.78
CA GLU A 188 -15.74 -19.53 2.16
C GLU A 188 -14.83 -20.71 2.57
N GLN A 189 -13.71 -20.43 3.26
CA GLN A 189 -12.82 -21.44 3.86
C GLN A 189 -13.41 -22.07 5.12
#